data_AF-A0A125SID2-F1
#
_entry.id   AF-A0A125SID2-F1
#
_cell.length_a   1.000
_cell.length_b   1.000
_cell.length_c   1.000
_cell.angle_alpha   90.00
_cell.angle_beta   90.00
_cell.angle_gamma   90.00
#
_symmetry.space_group_name_H-M   'P 1'
#
loop_
_entity.id
_entity.type
_entity.pdbx_description
1 polymer ?
#
loop_
_entity_poly.entity_id
_entity_poly.type
_entity_poly.pdbx_seq_one_letter_code
_entity_poly.pdbx_strand_id
1 'polypeptide(L)'
;METLNSSDARRAPWNKGRLTGQKPPLKLREIWAIRTRLQMSSNARELALFNLAIDSKLRACDLTRLQVQDVYMGGHVVARATFMQQKTHRPVQFEITEQTRQSGRSQVEVQQLV
;
A
#
# COMPACT_ATOMS: atom_id res chain seq x y z
N MET A 1 39.29 -7.40 -13.87
CA MET A 1 39.39 -6.40 -12.80
C MET A 1 38.00 -6.16 -12.22
N GLU A 2 37.81 -6.76 -11.04
CA GLU A 2 36.88 -6.44 -9.95
C GLU A 2 35.40 -6.15 -10.25
N THR A 3 34.59 -7.22 -10.14
CA THR A 3 33.16 -7.16 -9.85
C THR A 3 32.95 -6.88 -8.36
N LEU A 4 32.52 -5.66 -7.99
CA LEU A 4 32.20 -5.33 -6.60
C LEU A 4 30.85 -5.95 -6.19
N ASN A 5 30.97 -7.14 -5.63
CA ASN A 5 29.96 -7.87 -4.88
C ASN A 5 29.66 -7.11 -3.58
N SER A 6 28.68 -6.20 -3.57
CA SER A 6 28.32 -5.44 -2.36
C SER A 6 27.24 -6.18 -1.56
N SER A 7 27.64 -7.27 -0.90
CA SER A 7 26.83 -7.97 0.11
C SER A 7 26.72 -7.13 1.40
N ASP A 8 25.48 -6.92 1.86
CA ASP A 8 25.10 -6.77 3.27
C ASP A 8 25.59 -5.58 4.13
N ALA A 9 25.83 -4.41 3.53
CA ALA A 9 25.78 -3.17 4.31
C ALA A 9 24.30 -2.77 4.50
N ARG A 10 23.70 -3.08 5.67
CA ARG A 10 22.37 -2.56 6.05
C ARG A 10 22.39 -1.03 5.87
N ARG A 11 21.81 -0.54 4.77
CA ARG A 11 21.78 0.90 4.47
C ARG A 11 21.14 1.61 5.65
N ALA A 12 21.92 2.41 6.36
CA ALA A 12 21.38 3.27 7.39
C ALA A 12 20.36 4.20 6.73
N PRO A 13 19.17 4.38 7.33
CA PRO A 13 18.17 5.27 6.76
C PRO A 13 18.72 6.70 6.75
N TRP A 14 18.37 7.48 5.72
CA TRP A 14 18.89 8.84 5.48
C TRP A 14 18.67 9.82 6.65
N ASN A 15 17.73 9.49 7.55
CA ASN A 15 17.36 10.28 8.71
C ASN A 15 17.87 9.71 10.05
N LYS A 16 18.76 8.71 10.06
CA LYS A 16 19.29 8.14 11.31
C LYS A 16 19.96 9.22 12.15
N GLY A 17 19.55 9.36 13.42
CA GLY A 17 20.06 10.38 14.33
C GLY A 17 19.55 11.81 14.09
N ARG A 18 18.65 12.03 13.13
CA ARG A 18 18.07 13.35 12.84
C ARG A 18 16.63 13.43 13.34
N LEU A 19 16.31 14.46 14.12
CA LEU A 19 14.94 14.76 14.54
C LEU A 19 14.20 15.42 13.36
N THR A 20 13.44 14.65 12.57
CA THR A 20 12.79 15.15 11.33
C THR A 20 11.48 15.92 11.57
N GLY A 21 11.11 16.18 12.83
CA GLY A 21 9.85 16.83 13.18
C GLY A 21 8.61 16.04 12.75
N GLN A 22 7.44 16.67 12.88
CA GLN A 22 6.18 16.14 12.37
C GLN A 22 6.18 16.16 10.84
N LYS A 23 5.87 15.01 10.21
CA LYS A 23 5.65 14.97 8.76
C LYS A 23 4.26 15.52 8.44
N PRO A 24 4.14 16.53 7.55
CA PRO A 24 2.83 17.04 7.16
C PRO A 24 2.03 15.96 6.41
N PRO A 25 0.69 15.95 6.52
CA PRO A 25 -0.15 15.09 5.71
C PRO A 25 -0.07 15.49 4.23
N LEU A 26 -0.34 14.54 3.34
CA LEU A 26 -0.44 14.81 1.90
C LEU A 26 -1.62 15.75 1.62
N LYS A 27 -1.40 16.73 0.76
CA LYS A 27 -2.45 17.60 0.23
C LYS A 27 -3.26 16.86 -0.83
N LEU A 28 -4.52 17.25 -1.01
CA LEU A 28 -5.39 16.64 -2.01
C LEU A 28 -4.75 16.64 -3.41
N ARG A 29 -4.17 17.76 -3.84
CA ARG A 29 -3.45 17.88 -5.13
C ARG A 29 -2.29 16.88 -5.27
N GLU A 30 -1.59 16.58 -4.19
CA GLU A 30 -0.46 15.63 -4.20
C GLU A 30 -0.97 14.19 -4.33
N ILE A 31 -2.07 13.86 -3.65
CA ILE A 31 -2.74 12.56 -3.78
C ILE A 31 -3.19 12.33 -5.22
N TRP A 32 -3.84 13.33 -5.84
CA TRP A 32 -4.23 13.27 -7.25
C TRP A 32 -3.03 13.09 -8.16
N ALA A 33 -1.96 13.87 -7.98
CA ALA A 33 -0.76 13.78 -8.81
C ALA A 33 -0.11 12.39 -8.74
N ILE A 34 -0.01 11.80 -7.54
CA ILE A 34 0.53 10.44 -7.35
C ILE A 34 -0.37 9.42 -8.06
N ARG A 35 -1.69 9.50 -7.85
CA ARG A 35 -2.66 8.58 -8.44
C ARG A 35 -2.61 8.61 -9.97
N THR A 36 -2.60 9.80 -10.57
CA THR A 36 -2.51 9.96 -12.02
C THR A 36 -1.22 9.36 -12.57
N ARG A 37 -0.07 9.58 -11.90
CA ARG A 37 1.20 8.98 -12.32
C ARG A 37 1.17 7.45 -12.30
N LEU A 38 0.57 6.85 -11.25
CA LEU A 38 0.42 5.39 -11.14
C LEU A 38 -0.54 4.81 -12.17
N GLN A 39 -1.60 5.55 -12.52
CA GLN A 39 -2.52 5.16 -13.60
C GLN A 39 -1.82 5.21 -14.97
N MET A 40 -1.05 6.26 -15.24
CA MET A 40 -0.31 6.42 -16.50
C MET A 40 0.80 5.38 -16.69
N SER A 41 1.41 4.90 -15.60
CA SER A 41 2.43 3.83 -15.65
C SER A 41 1.84 2.42 -15.73
N SER A 42 0.51 2.29 -15.78
CA SER A 42 -0.20 1.00 -15.77
C SER A 42 0.20 0.08 -14.61
N ASN A 43 0.68 0.64 -13.50
CA ASN A 43 1.11 -0.13 -12.33
C ASN A 43 -0.09 -0.41 -11.41
N ALA A 44 -0.91 -1.39 -11.80
CA ALA A 44 -2.14 -1.75 -11.10
C ALA A 44 -1.90 -2.09 -9.62
N ARG A 45 -0.79 -2.76 -9.30
CA ARG A 45 -0.43 -3.15 -7.93
C ARG A 45 -0.15 -1.94 -7.04
N GLU A 46 0.69 -1.02 -7.50
CA GLU A 46 1.02 0.17 -6.71
C GLU A 46 -0.18 1.12 -6.59
N LEU A 47 -0.99 1.24 -7.64
CA LEU A 47 -2.23 2.02 -7.60
C LEU A 47 -3.21 1.49 -6.55
N ALA A 48 -3.46 0.19 -6.55
CA ALA A 48 -4.33 -0.46 -5.58
C ALA A 48 -3.78 -0.34 -4.15
N LEU A 49 -2.48 -0.56 -3.94
CA LEU A 49 -1.84 -0.41 -2.63
C LEU A 49 -1.92 1.04 -2.12
N PHE A 50 -1.69 2.02 -2.99
CA PHE A 50 -1.79 3.44 -2.65
C PHE A 50 -3.22 3.82 -2.25
N ASN A 51 -4.22 3.42 -3.04
CA ASN A 51 -5.62 3.68 -2.74
C ASN A 51 -6.05 3.01 -1.41
N LEU A 52 -5.63 1.76 -1.19
CA LEU A 52 -5.90 1.05 0.06
C LEU A 52 -5.22 1.70 1.27
N ALA A 53 -4.04 2.28 1.11
CA ALA A 53 -3.34 3.01 2.18
C ALA A 53 -4.15 4.24 2.65
N ILE A 54 -4.73 4.99 1.71
CA ILE A 54 -5.53 6.18 1.99
C ILE A 54 -6.82 5.81 2.73
N ASP A 55 -7.50 4.76 2.25
CA ASP A 55 -8.78 4.31 2.80
C ASP A 55 -8.62 3.70 4.19
N SER A 56 -7.69 2.75 4.33
CA SER A 56 -7.50 1.96 5.55
C SER A 56 -6.71 2.69 6.65
N LYS A 57 -5.83 3.63 6.27
CA LYS A 57 -4.90 4.33 7.18
C LYS A 57 -4.06 3.37 8.04
N LEU A 58 -3.81 2.17 7.53
CA LEU A 58 -2.98 1.19 8.20
C LEU A 58 -1.52 1.65 8.28
N ARG A 59 -0.80 1.11 9.27
CA ARG A 59 0.65 1.28 9.35
C ARG A 59 1.28 0.60 8.14
N ALA A 60 2.40 1.13 7.66
CA ALA A 60 3.08 0.56 6.50
C ALA A 60 3.34 -0.95 6.65
N CYS A 61 3.79 -1.41 7.83
CA CYS A 61 4.02 -2.83 8.08
C CYS A 61 2.73 -3.69 8.06
N ASP A 62 1.60 -3.13 8.50
CA ASP A 62 0.30 -3.79 8.47
C ASP A 62 -0.23 -3.85 7.03
N LEU A 63 -0.17 -2.73 6.30
CA LEU A 63 -0.58 -2.64 4.91
C LEU A 63 0.21 -3.59 4.00
N THR A 64 1.54 -3.69 4.18
CA THR A 64 2.37 -4.58 3.35
C THR A 64 2.16 -6.07 3.62
N ARG A 65 1.48 -6.43 4.72
CA ARG A 65 1.13 -7.82 5.05
C ARG A 65 -0.27 -8.22 4.63
N LEU A 66 -1.08 -7.25 4.21
CA LEU A 66 -2.46 -7.47 3.82
C LEU A 66 -2.50 -8.38 2.58
N GLN A 67 -3.32 -9.41 2.64
CA GLN A 67 -3.47 -10.42 1.60
C GLN A 67 -4.75 -10.19 0.79
N VAL A 68 -4.82 -10.77 -0.41
CA VAL A 68 -6.01 -10.68 -1.27
C VAL A 68 -7.25 -11.18 -0.54
N GLN A 69 -7.16 -12.29 0.21
CA GLN A 69 -8.26 -12.85 0.98
C GLN A 69 -8.82 -11.91 2.08
N ASP A 70 -8.03 -10.93 2.53
CA ASP A 70 -8.47 -9.98 3.57
C ASP A 70 -9.44 -8.93 3.01
N VAL A 71 -9.43 -8.72 1.69
CA VAL A 71 -10.18 -7.64 1.00
C VAL A 71 -11.00 -8.13 -0.20
N TYR A 72 -10.87 -9.40 -0.59
CA TYR A 72 -11.55 -9.98 -1.75
C TYR A 72 -12.40 -11.18 -1.33
N MET A 73 -13.70 -11.13 -1.58
CA MET A 73 -14.65 -12.18 -1.22
C MET A 73 -15.73 -12.29 -2.29
N GLY A 74 -16.15 -13.51 -2.65
CA GLY A 74 -17.24 -13.72 -3.60
C GLY A 74 -17.02 -13.08 -4.97
N GLY A 75 -15.77 -13.07 -5.47
CA GLY A 75 -15.45 -12.54 -6.79
C GLY A 75 -15.39 -11.01 -6.90
N HIS A 76 -15.36 -10.29 -5.78
CA HIS A 76 -15.23 -8.84 -5.77
C HIS A 76 -14.45 -8.34 -4.54
N VAL A 77 -13.93 -7.11 -4.64
CA VAL A 77 -13.33 -6.42 -3.49
C VAL A 77 -14.47 -5.97 -2.57
N VAL A 78 -14.42 -6.35 -1.29
CA VAL A 78 -15.47 -6.04 -0.31
C VAL A 78 -15.53 -4.54 -0.01
N ALA A 79 -16.70 -4.04 0.40
CA ALA A 79 -16.85 -2.64 0.79
C ALA A 79 -16.23 -2.32 2.15
N ARG A 80 -16.11 -3.31 3.04
CA ARG A 80 -15.47 -3.19 4.35
C ARG A 80 -14.64 -4.43 4.63
N ALA A 81 -13.42 -4.22 5.11
CA ALA A 81 -12.50 -5.28 5.50
C ALA A 81 -12.11 -5.13 6.97
N THR A 82 -11.79 -6.25 7.61
CA THR A 82 -11.32 -6.29 9.00
C THR A 82 -9.92 -6.86 9.01
N PHE A 83 -8.96 -6.17 9.63
CA PHE A 83 -7.56 -6.58 9.69
C PHE A 83 -7.05 -6.59 11.13
N MET A 84 -6.23 -7.58 11.48
CA MET A 84 -5.59 -7.66 12.79
C MET A 84 -4.32 -6.80 12.82
N GLN A 85 -4.34 -5.67 13.55
CA GLN A 85 -3.14 -4.84 13.65
C GLN A 85 -2.02 -5.55 14.41
N GLN A 86 -0.81 -5.59 13.87
CA GLN A 86 0.30 -6.29 14.51
C GLN A 86 0.68 -5.68 15.86
N LYS A 87 0.74 -4.34 15.94
CA LYS A 87 1.23 -3.66 17.14
C LYS A 87 0.30 -3.83 18.34
N THR A 88 -1.00 -3.85 18.09
CA THR A 88 -2.03 -3.78 19.15
C THR A 88 -2.78 -5.10 19.31
N HIS A 89 -2.66 -6.04 18.36
CA HIS A 89 -3.46 -7.26 18.29
C HIS A 89 -4.98 -7.00 18.38
N ARG A 90 -5.42 -5.85 17.86
CA ARG A 90 -6.85 -5.46 17.84
C ARG A 90 -7.39 -5.43 16.42
N PRO A 91 -8.59 -5.97 16.18
CA PRO A 91 -9.18 -5.97 14.86
C PRO A 91 -9.59 -4.54 14.55
N VAL A 92 -9.20 -4.06 13.37
CA VAL A 92 -9.64 -2.77 12.85
C VAL A 92 -10.46 -3.02 11.59
N GLN A 93 -11.66 -2.46 11.56
CA GLN A 93 -12.48 -2.44 10.36
C GLN A 93 -12.25 -1.11 9.64
N PHE A 94 -12.13 -1.16 8.32
CA PHE A 94 -12.04 0.01 7.47
C PHE A 94 -12.90 -0.13 6.22
N GLU A 95 -13.30 1.01 5.67
CA GLU A 95 -14.05 1.07 4.43
C GLU A 95 -13.11 1.11 3.24
N ILE A 96 -13.49 0.43 2.16
CA ILE A 96 -12.78 0.43 0.88
C ILE A 96 -13.67 1.18 -0.10
N THR A 97 -13.24 2.34 -0.57
CA THR A 97 -14.03 3.17 -1.48
C THR A 97 -14.20 2.49 -2.84
N GLU A 98 -15.23 2.91 -3.59
CA GLU A 98 -15.49 2.39 -4.93
C GLU A 98 -14.29 2.52 -5.87
N GLN A 99 -13.57 3.64 -5.80
CA GLN A 99 -12.34 3.85 -6.56
C GLN A 99 -11.26 2.81 -6.22
N THR A 100 -11.09 2.50 -4.94
CA THR A 100 -10.14 1.48 -4.48
C THR A 100 -10.56 0.10 -4.95
N ARG A 101 -11.86 -0.24 -4.88
CA ARG A 101 -12.40 -1.52 -5.38
C ARG A 101 -12.13 -1.73 -6.86
N GLN A 102 -12.30 -0.69 -7.68
CA GLN A 102 -11.99 -0.75 -9.11
C GLN A 102 -10.50 -1.01 -9.35
N SER A 103 -9.61 -0.27 -8.67
CA SER A 103 -8.16 -0.50 -8.80
C SER A 103 -7.71 -1.86 -8.27
N GLY A 104 -8.32 -2.34 -7.17
CA GLY A 104 -8.01 -3.63 -6.57
C GLY A 104 -8.47 -4.79 -7.44
N ARG A 105 -9.62 -4.68 -8.10
CA ARG A 105 -10.11 -5.67 -9.06
C ARG A 105 -9.12 -5.85 -10.21
N SER A 106 -8.65 -4.75 -10.82
CA SER A 106 -7.64 -4.83 -11.89
C SER A 106 -6.33 -5.48 -11.43
N GLN A 107 -5.91 -5.27 -10.18
CA GLN A 107 -4.72 -5.97 -9.65
C GLN A 107 -4.97 -7.48 -9.48
N VAL A 108 -6.10 -7.87 -8.87
CA VAL A 108 -6.41 -9.29 -8.61
C VAL A 108 -6.60 -10.04 -9.92
N GLU A 109 -7.24 -9.44 -10.93
CA GLU A 109 -7.37 -10.01 -12.27
C GLU A 109 -6.00 -10.25 -12.93
N VAL A 110 -5.05 -9.31 -12.79
CA VAL A 110 -3.67 -9.48 -13.30
C VAL A 110 -2.93 -10.62 -12.57
N GLN A 111 -3.22 -10.90 -11.30
CA GLN A 111 -2.65 -12.04 -10.56
C GLN A 111 -3.28 -13.39 -10.91
N GLN A 112 -4.49 -13.41 -11.50
CA GLN A 112 -5.13 -14.66 -11.96
C GLN A 112 -4.79 -15.03 -13.41
N LEU A 113 -4.09 -14.15 -14.13
CA LEU A 113 -3.64 -14.35 -15.51
C LEU A 113 -2.18 -14.83 -15.62
N VAL A 114 -1.54 -15.16 -14.49
CA VAL A 114 -0.18 -15.72 -14.37
C VAL A 114 -0.25 -16.98 -13.53
#